data_AF-A0A1H9PNF5-F1
#
_entry.id   AF-A0A1H9PNF5-F1
#
_cell.length_a   1.000
_cell.length_b   1.000
_cell.length_c   1.000
_cell.angle_alpha   90.00
_cell.angle_beta   90.00
_cell.angle_gamma   90.00
#
_symmetry.space_group_name_H-M   'P 1'
#
loop_
_entity.id
_entity.type
_entity.pdbx_description
1 polymer ?
#
loop_
_entity_poly.entity_id
_entity_poly.type
_entity_poly.pdbx_seq_one_letter_code
_entity_poly.pdbx_strand_id
1 'polypeptide(L)' 'MNAITSIESYRRALLRINYLMNKGSQGISFYELSEITALRLAASEFEKIRYDHSLSNEIVDHSL' A
#
# COMPACT_ATOMS: atom_id res chain seq x y z
N MET A 1 -4.79 12.90 5.67
CA MET A 1 -4.09 11.59 5.62
C MET A 1 -2.85 11.79 4.76
N ASN A 2 -1.65 11.52 5.26
CA ASN A 2 -0.42 11.79 4.50
C ASN A 2 -0.29 10.77 3.36
N ALA A 3 -0.17 11.26 2.11
CA ALA A 3 0.01 10.41 0.94
C ALA A 3 1.37 9.68 0.99
N ILE A 4 1.38 8.42 0.58
CA ILE A 4 2.62 7.65 0.37
C ILE A 4 3.20 8.09 -0.97
N THR A 5 4.38 8.68 -0.95
CA THR A 5 5.04 9.24 -2.15
C THR A 5 6.37 8.54 -2.47
N SER A 6 6.81 7.59 -1.65
CA SER A 6 8.10 6.91 -1.80
C SER A 6 8.03 5.43 -1.48
N ILE A 7 8.94 4.65 -2.06
CA ILE A 7 9.07 3.20 -1.78
C ILE A 7 9.34 2.97 -0.29
N GLU A 8 10.11 3.85 0.35
CA GLU A 8 10.42 3.72 1.78
C GLU A 8 9.17 3.92 2.65
N SER A 9 8.35 4.95 2.37
CA SER A 9 7.10 5.18 3.10
C SER A 9 6.09 4.06 2.84
N TYR A 10 6.05 3.51 1.62
CA TYR A 10 5.28 2.32 1.29
C TYR A 10 5.69 1.10 2.11
N ARG A 11 7.00 0.80 2.18
CA ARG A 11 7.52 -0.32 3.00
C ARG A 11 7.19 -0.15 4.48
N ARG A 12 7.31 1.07 5.01
CA ARG A 12 6.94 1.36 6.41
C ARG A 12 5.45 1.13 6.66
N ALA A 13 4.58 1.52 5.72
CA ALA A 13 3.14 1.27 5.81
C ALA A 13 2.83 -0.24 5.85
N LEU A 14 3.46 -1.04 4.97
CA LEU A 14 3.29 -2.49 4.96
C LEU A 14 3.77 -3.14 6.27
N LEU A 15 4.93 -2.74 6.79
CA LEU A 15 5.45 -3.24 8.06
C LEU A 15 4.50 -2.91 9.21
N ARG A 16 3.93 -1.70 9.23
CA ARG A 16 2.97 -1.29 10.25
C ARG A 16 1.67 -2.09 10.17
N ILE A 17 1.14 -2.30 8.96
CA ILE A 17 -0.03 -3.17 8.75
C ILE A 17 0.26 -4.57 9.28
N ASN A 18 1.39 -5.17 8.92
CA ASN A 18 1.76 -6.51 9.38
C ASN A 18 1.89 -6.58 10.90
N TYR A 19 2.54 -5.60 11.51
CA TYR A 19 2.65 -5.51 12.96
C TYR A 19 1.27 -5.48 13.65
N LEU A 20 0.36 -4.64 13.15
CA LEU A 20 -0.98 -4.51 13.72
C LEU A 20 -1.81 -5.79 13.51
N MET A 21 -1.77 -6.38 12.32
CA MET A 21 -2.47 -7.63 12.03
C MET A 21 -1.96 -8.82 12.87
N ASN A 22 -0.67 -8.84 13.22
CA ASN A 22 -0.07 -9.88 14.06
C ASN A 22 -0.46 -9.81 15.54
N LYS A 23 -1.14 -8.74 15.99
CA LYS A 23 -1.68 -8.67 17.36
C LYS A 23 -2.85 -9.65 17.61
N GLY A 24 -3.40 -10.24 16.54
CA GLY A 24 -4.57 -11.12 16.62
C GLY A 24 -5.87 -10.34 16.82
N SER A 25 -7.01 -10.94 16.48
CA SER A 25 -8.34 -10.28 16.47
C SER A 25 -8.80 -9.74 17.84
N GLN A 26 -8.23 -10.23 18.94
CA GLN A 26 -8.54 -9.76 20.30
C GLN A 26 -7.60 -8.64 20.79
N GLY A 27 -6.49 -8.39 20.08
CA GLY A 27 -5.45 -7.42 20.47
C GLY A 27 -5.44 -6.12 19.66
N ILE A 28 -6.32 -6.00 18.66
CA ILE A 28 -6.41 -4.81 17.79
C ILE A 28 -7.55 -3.93 18.28
N SER A 29 -7.22 -2.71 18.68
CA SER A 29 -8.21 -1.70 19.04
C SER A 29 -8.95 -1.16 17.82
N PHE A 30 -10.11 -0.53 18.03
CA PHE A 30 -10.85 0.15 16.97
C PHE A 30 -10.00 1.21 16.24
N TYR A 31 -9.15 1.94 16.97
CA TYR A 31 -8.24 2.92 16.38
C TYR A 31 -7.19 2.28 15.47
N GLU A 32 -6.66 1.13 15.87
CA GLU A 32 -5.69 0.38 15.06
C GLU A 32 -6.34 -0.26 13.83
N LEU A 33 -7.60 -0.68 13.90
CA LEU A 33 -8.38 -1.09 12.73
C LEU A 33 -8.55 0.08 11.73
N SER A 34 -8.86 1.27 12.25
CA SER A 34 -8.94 2.48 11.43
C SER A 34 -7.58 2.81 10.81
N GLU A 35 -6.48 2.66 11.56
CA GLU A 35 -5.12 2.84 11.07
C GLU A 35 -4.77 1.83 9.96
N ILE A 36 -5.09 0.54 10.14
CA ILE A 36 -4.89 -0.49 9.11
C ILE A 36 -5.64 -0.11 7.82
N THR A 37 -6.90 0.30 7.96
CA THR A 37 -7.73 0.69 6.81
C THR A 37 -7.12 1.88 6.09
N ALA A 38 -6.67 2.89 6.84
CA ALA A 38 -6.03 4.07 6.31
C ALA A 38 -4.73 3.74 5.55
N LEU A 39 -3.86 2.92 6.15
CA LEU A 39 -2.59 2.52 5.56
C LEU A 39 -2.80 1.67 4.29
N ARG A 40 -3.80 0.78 4.28
CA ARG A 40 -4.15 -0.02 3.09
C ARG A 40 -4.61 0.84 1.93
N LEU A 41 -5.47 1.83 2.19
CA LEU A 41 -5.91 2.78 1.17
C LEU A 41 -4.73 3.57 0.58
N ALA A 42 -3.87 4.12 1.45
CA ALA A 42 -2.71 4.88 1.00
C ALA A 42 -1.70 4.02 0.22
N ALA A 43 -1.51 2.76 0.61
CA ALA A 43 -0.66 1.81 -0.10
C ALA A 43 -1.24 1.46 -1.48
N SER A 44 -2.54 1.22 -1.57
CA SER A 44 -3.24 0.93 -2.83
C SER A 44 -3.16 2.10 -3.82
N GLU A 45 -3.29 3.35 -3.35
CA GLU A 45 -3.14 4.53 -4.20
C GLU A 45 -1.69 4.67 -4.73
N PHE A 46 -0.69 4.40 -3.89
CA PHE A 46 0.70 4.38 -4.33
C PHE A 46 0.98 3.28 -5.35
N GLU A 47 0.44 2.08 -5.13
CA GLU A 47 0.54 0.95 -6.07
C GLU A 47 -0.10 1.29 -7.40
N LYS A 48 -1.30 1.88 -7.40
CA LYS A 48 -1.98 2.33 -8.61
C LYS A 48 -1.07 3.27 -9.40
N ILE A 49 -0.58 4.35 -8.80
CA ILE A 49 0.34 5.28 -9.48
C ILE A 49 1.60 4.57 -9.97
N ARG A 50 2.19 3.69 -9.18
CA ARG A 50 3.44 3.01 -9.56
C ARG A 50 3.24 2.01 -10.71
N TYR A 51 2.16 1.23 -10.69
CA TYR A 51 1.92 0.16 -11.66
C TYR A 51 1.16 0.63 -12.91
N ASP A 52 0.39 1.72 -12.82
CA ASP A 52 -0.20 2.37 -14.00
C ASP A 52 0.91 2.88 -14.94
N HIS A 53 2.03 3.34 -14.38
CA HIS A 53 3.24 3.64 -15.15
C HIS A 53 3.98 2.40 -15.68
N SER A 54 3.79 1.20 -15.11
CA SER A 54 4.38 -0.04 -15.63
C SER A 54 3.63 -0.62 -16.84
N LEU A 55 2.32 -0.40 -16.93
CA LEU A 55 1.50 -0.84 -18.07
C LEU A 55 1.77 -0.06 -19.36
N SER A 56 2.25 1.19 -19.26
CA SER A 56 2.55 2.01 -20.44
C SER A 56 3.83 1.58 -21.19
N ASN A 57 4.68 0.71 -20.61
CA ASN A 57 5.93 0.26 -21.23
C ASN A 57 5.84 -1.13 -21.87
N GLU A 58 4.78 -1.91 -21.64
CA GLU A 58 4.62 -3.24 -22.26
C GLU A 58 3.78 -3.23 -23.55
N ILE A 59 3.17 -2.10 -23.93
CA ILE A 59 2.32 -2.01 -25.14
C ILE A 59 3.15 -1.66 -26.40
N VAL A 60 4.44 -1.33 -26.26
CA VAL A 60 5.34 -1.01 -27.38
C VAL A 60 6.33 -2.16 -27.64
N ASP A 61 5.86 -3.40 -27.76
CA ASP A 61 6.67 -4.47 -28.38
C ASP A 61 5.83 -5.55 -29.07
N HIS A 62 4.88 -5.13 -29.89
CA HIS A 62 4.36 -5.97 -30.98
C HIS A 62 4.34 -5.17 -32.27
N SER A 63 5.52 -5.00 -32.84
CA SER A 63 5.72 -4.73 -34.26
C SER A 63 6.69 -5.76 -34.82
N LEU A 64 6.16 -6.91 -35.24
CA LEU A 64 6.77 -7.81 -36.21
C LEU A 64 5.68 -8.32 -37.15
#